data_AF-A0AAN8URX7-F1
#
_entry.id   AF-A0AAN8URX7-F1
#
_cell.length_a   1.000
_cell.length_b   1.000
_cell.length_c   1.000
_cell.angle_alpha   90.00
_cell.angle_beta   90.00
_cell.angle_gamma   90.00
#
_symmetry.space_group_name_H-M   'P 1'
#
loop_
_entity.id
_entity.type
_entity.pdbx_description
1 polymer ?
#
loop_
_entity_poly.entity_id
_entity_poly.type
_entity_poly.pdbx_seq_one_letter_code
_entity_poly.pdbx_strand_id
1 'polypeptide(L)'
;MNWLVLGTVSLPTAGMVVPYASFFVPPGSGSAGEGTVAKDALGNDIFAAQWLKTHGPGDRTLTQGLKGSNFYQFGIRMYSAHTLVVLCHGSQYNNQGRVVRGPAPLSLALAHCDVDEGKVVFVPWVETDFRTGEAPWWA
;
A
#
# COMPACT_ATOMS: atom_id res chain seq x y z
N MET A 1 -18.98 -40.68 28.82
CA MET A 1 -17.59 -40.29 28.48
C MET A 1 -16.98 -39.61 29.70
N ASN A 2 -15.77 -39.99 30.12
CA ASN A 2 -15.12 -39.42 31.31
C ASN A 2 -14.57 -38.02 31.01
N TRP A 3 -15.04 -37.00 31.72
CA TRP A 3 -14.63 -35.60 31.53
C TRP A 3 -13.15 -35.38 31.86
N LEU A 4 -12.61 -36.17 32.79
CA LEU A 4 -11.20 -36.11 33.16
C LEU A 4 -10.27 -36.49 31.99
N VAL A 5 -10.66 -37.50 31.19
CA VAL A 5 -9.87 -37.98 30.05
C VAL A 5 -9.91 -36.99 28.88
N LEU A 6 -11.05 -36.31 28.67
CA LEU A 6 -11.14 -35.25 27.68
C LEU A 6 -10.22 -34.06 28.04
N GLY A 7 -10.16 -33.70 29.31
CA GLY A 7 -9.24 -32.66 29.81
C GLY A 7 -7.77 -32.99 29.58
N THR A 8 -7.33 -34.21 29.91
CA THR A 8 -5.91 -34.57 29.83
C THR A 8 -5.39 -34.75 28.40
N VAL A 9 -6.24 -35.18 27.46
CA VAL A 9 -5.86 -35.37 26.05
C VAL A 9 -5.94 -34.06 25.25
N SER A 10 -6.87 -33.16 25.61
CA SER A 10 -7.06 -31.90 24.88
C SER A 10 -5.85 -30.97 24.96
N LEU A 11 -5.18 -30.90 26.11
CA LEU A 11 -4.04 -29.99 26.34
C LEU A 11 -2.81 -30.29 25.45
N PRO A 12 -2.28 -31.53 25.38
CA PRO A 12 -1.16 -31.82 24.49
C PRO A 12 -1.56 -31.74 23.02
N THR A 13 -2.79 -32.15 22.67
CA THR A 13 -3.29 -32.08 21.29
C THR A 13 -3.39 -30.63 20.83
N ALA A 14 -3.97 -29.73 21.64
CA ALA A 14 -4.00 -28.30 21.35
C ALA A 14 -2.58 -27.71 21.28
N GLY A 15 -1.68 -28.11 22.20
CA GLY A 15 -0.30 -27.67 22.22
C GLY A 15 0.50 -28.01 20.95
N MET A 16 0.16 -29.10 20.25
CA MET A 16 0.78 -29.47 18.97
C MET A 16 0.04 -28.89 17.75
N VAL A 17 -1.30 -28.83 17.81
CA VAL A 17 -2.12 -28.36 16.68
C VAL A 17 -2.02 -26.84 16.50
N VAL A 18 -1.96 -26.06 17.58
CA VAL A 18 -1.84 -24.60 17.52
C VAL A 18 -0.58 -24.14 16.76
N PRO A 19 0.64 -24.59 17.10
CA PRO A 19 1.83 -24.17 16.36
C PRO A 19 1.82 -24.68 14.92
N TYR A 20 1.35 -25.91 14.68
CA TYR A 20 1.23 -26.45 13.32
C TYR A 20 0.25 -25.66 12.45
N ALA A 21 -0.89 -25.24 13.00
CA ALA A 21 -1.83 -24.38 12.29
C ALA A 21 -1.24 -22.98 12.05
N SER A 22 -0.52 -22.42 13.03
CA SER A 22 0.10 -21.10 12.90
C SER A 22 1.24 -21.06 11.88
N PHE A 23 1.87 -22.20 11.56
CA PHE A 23 2.91 -22.28 10.52
C PHE A 23 2.40 -21.88 9.13
N PHE A 24 1.11 -22.11 8.85
CA PHE A 24 0.49 -21.71 7.58
C PHE A 24 0.04 -20.26 7.57
N VAL A 25 0.05 -19.57 8.71
CA VAL A 25 -0.17 -18.13 8.77
C VAL A 25 1.15 -17.47 8.40
N PRO A 26 1.25 -16.78 7.24
CA PRO A 26 2.48 -16.14 6.84
C PRO A 26 2.93 -15.16 7.94
N PRO A 27 4.23 -15.14 8.30
CA PRO A 27 4.72 -14.14 9.22
C PRO A 27 4.45 -12.76 8.61
N GLY A 28 3.82 -11.87 9.38
CA GLY A 28 3.59 -10.51 8.94
C GLY A 28 4.91 -9.86 8.57
N SER A 29 5.01 -9.27 7.38
CA SER A 29 6.10 -8.35 7.06
C SER A 29 6.00 -7.19 8.06
N GLY A 30 6.98 -7.04 8.96
CA GLY A 30 6.97 -6.11 10.10
C GLY A 30 6.93 -4.63 9.73
N SER A 31 5.88 -4.19 9.04
CA SER A 31 5.60 -2.80 8.67
C SER A 31 4.58 -2.24 9.66
N ALA A 32 5.04 -2.03 10.89
CA ALA A 32 4.27 -1.37 11.93
C ALA A 32 4.62 0.13 11.91
N GLY A 33 3.85 0.92 11.16
CA GLY A 33 3.84 2.38 11.27
C GLY A 33 5.03 3.15 10.67
N GLU A 34 6.18 2.53 10.46
CA GLU A 34 7.31 3.16 9.78
C GLU A 34 7.12 3.12 8.27
N GLY A 35 7.28 4.29 7.64
CA GLY A 35 7.13 4.44 6.20
C GLY A 35 8.08 3.51 5.43
N THR A 36 7.63 3.00 4.29
CA THR A 36 8.45 2.13 3.43
C THR A 36 9.22 2.98 2.43
N VAL A 37 10.52 2.74 2.30
CA VAL A 37 11.38 3.40 1.30
C VAL A 37 10.90 3.04 -0.11
N ALA A 38 10.76 4.06 -0.95
CA ALA A 38 10.38 3.90 -2.34
C ALA A 38 11.51 3.30 -3.16
N LYS A 39 11.17 2.34 -4.02
CA LYS A 39 12.13 1.66 -4.89
C LYS A 39 11.80 1.82 -6.37
N ASP A 40 12.82 1.79 -7.21
CA ASP A 40 12.66 1.81 -8.66
C ASP A 40 12.22 0.44 -9.21
N ALA A 41 12.06 0.35 -10.53
CA ALA A 41 11.67 -0.90 -11.21
C ALA A 41 12.68 -2.05 -11.05
N LEU A 42 13.93 -1.73 -10.66
CA LEU A 42 15.01 -2.68 -10.45
C LEU A 42 15.17 -3.03 -8.96
N GLY A 43 14.41 -2.40 -8.07
CA GLY A 43 14.46 -2.61 -6.63
C GLY A 43 15.51 -1.77 -5.89
N ASN A 44 16.10 -0.76 -6.54
CA ASN A 44 17.02 0.19 -5.89
C ASN A 44 16.26 1.32 -5.19
N ASP A 45 16.85 1.88 -4.13
CA ASP A 45 16.28 3.00 -3.39
C ASP A 45 16.27 4.29 -4.23
N ILE A 46 15.18 5.06 -4.16
CA ILE A 46 15.02 6.31 -4.89
C ILE A 46 15.47 7.50 -4.04
N PHE A 47 16.43 8.26 -4.56
CA PHE A 47 16.89 9.53 -3.97
C PHE A 47 16.21 10.73 -4.62
N ALA A 48 15.59 11.60 -3.81
CA ALA A 48 14.81 12.75 -4.29
C ALA A 48 15.64 13.69 -5.18
N ALA A 49 16.90 13.96 -4.82
CA ALA A 49 17.78 14.85 -5.57
C ALA A 49 18.21 14.29 -6.93
N GLN A 50 18.30 12.96 -7.08
CA GLN A 50 18.60 12.31 -8.36
C GLN A 50 17.34 12.23 -9.22
N TRP A 51 16.20 11.95 -8.58
CA TRP A 51 14.91 11.85 -9.22
C TRP A 51 14.47 13.15 -9.89
N LEU A 52 14.65 14.28 -9.21
CA LEU A 52 14.31 15.62 -9.72
C LEU A 52 15.18 16.08 -10.90
N LYS A 53 16.32 15.41 -11.17
CA LYS A 53 17.16 15.72 -12.33
C LYS A 53 16.65 15.07 -13.61
N THR A 54 15.99 13.92 -13.48
CA THR A 54 15.51 13.13 -14.62
C THR A 54 14.02 13.35 -14.90
N HIS A 55 13.25 13.74 -13.89
CA HIS A 55 11.81 13.98 -14.00
C HIS A 55 11.49 15.47 -13.92
N GLY A 56 10.78 15.97 -14.93
CA GLY A 56 10.33 17.36 -14.99
C GLY A 56 9.14 17.65 -14.06
N PRO A 57 8.79 18.92 -13.87
CA PRO A 57 7.60 19.31 -13.11
C PRO A 57 6.33 18.70 -13.74
N GLY A 58 5.53 17.98 -12.94
CA GLY A 58 4.28 17.38 -13.39
C GLY A 58 4.39 15.95 -13.94
N ASP A 59 5.60 15.38 -13.98
CA ASP A 59 5.83 14.00 -14.43
C ASP A 59 5.32 12.97 -13.40
N ARG A 60 4.84 11.82 -13.89
CA ARG A 60 4.25 10.75 -13.08
C ARG A 60 4.85 9.41 -13.48
N THR A 61 5.64 8.86 -12.59
CA THR A 61 6.32 7.58 -12.80
C THR A 61 6.01 6.60 -11.68
N LEU A 62 6.04 5.32 -12.02
CA LEU A 62 5.69 4.22 -11.13
C LEU A 62 6.90 3.86 -10.29
N THR A 63 6.69 3.70 -8.98
CA THR A 63 7.69 3.25 -8.03
C THR A 63 7.10 2.13 -7.18
N GLN A 64 7.93 1.27 -6.62
CA GLN A 64 7.51 0.31 -5.62
C GLN A 64 7.42 1.02 -4.26
N GLY A 65 6.35 0.77 -3.51
CA GLY A 65 6.08 1.40 -2.22
C GLY A 65 5.51 0.41 -1.20
N LEU A 66 4.58 0.87 -0.35
CA LEU A 66 3.96 0.09 0.75
C LEU A 66 3.54 -1.34 0.34
N LYS A 67 4.01 -2.32 1.12
CA LYS A 67 3.70 -3.77 1.01
C LYS A 67 3.93 -4.39 -0.37
N GLY A 68 4.90 -3.87 -1.15
CA GLY A 68 5.30 -4.45 -2.42
C GLY A 68 4.22 -4.39 -3.52
N SER A 69 3.18 -3.57 -3.33
CA SER A 69 2.25 -3.29 -4.41
C SER A 69 2.97 -2.54 -5.53
N ASN A 70 2.72 -2.93 -6.79
CA ASN A 70 3.19 -2.19 -7.96
C ASN A 70 2.30 -0.95 -8.07
N PHE A 71 2.76 0.21 -7.60
CA PHE A 71 1.91 1.38 -7.42
C PHE A 71 1.48 2.00 -8.75
N TYR A 72 0.35 1.57 -9.30
CA TYR A 72 -0.48 2.43 -10.15
C TYR A 72 -1.36 3.39 -9.35
N GLN A 73 -1.17 3.47 -8.03
CA GLN A 73 -2.20 3.96 -7.12
C GLN A 73 -1.74 5.13 -6.24
N PHE A 74 -0.48 5.54 -6.26
CA PHE A 74 0.02 6.59 -5.38
C PHE A 74 1.04 7.45 -6.14
N GLY A 75 0.50 8.41 -6.89
CA GLY A 75 1.35 9.37 -7.58
C GLY A 75 2.06 10.25 -6.56
N ILE A 76 3.39 10.27 -6.63
CA ILE A 76 4.18 11.41 -6.18
C ILE A 76 3.51 12.65 -6.79
N ARG A 77 2.81 13.43 -5.97
CA ARG A 77 2.19 14.68 -6.43
C ARG A 77 3.28 15.72 -6.55
N MET A 78 3.75 15.94 -7.77
CA MET A 78 3.99 17.29 -8.23
C MET A 78 3.16 17.53 -9.50
N TYR A 79 2.48 18.66 -9.53
CA TYR A 79 1.21 18.94 -10.23
C TYR A 79 1.32 19.01 -11.78
N SER A 80 0.42 18.36 -12.54
CA SER A 80 -0.30 18.93 -13.73
C SER A 80 -1.29 17.97 -14.47
N ALA A 81 -2.49 18.51 -14.74
CA ALA A 81 -3.41 18.45 -15.91
C ALA A 81 -3.85 17.21 -16.76
N HIS A 82 -3.61 15.91 -16.48
CA HIS A 82 -4.20 14.84 -17.33
C HIS A 82 -4.89 13.65 -16.62
N THR A 83 -6.03 13.24 -17.17
CA THR A 83 -6.88 12.11 -16.74
C THR A 83 -6.16 10.76 -16.92
N LEU A 84 -6.08 9.97 -15.84
CA LEU A 84 -5.55 8.61 -15.89
C LEU A 84 -6.62 7.65 -16.41
N VAL A 85 -6.32 6.84 -17.42
CA VAL A 85 -7.25 5.86 -17.99
C VAL A 85 -6.70 4.44 -17.79
N VAL A 86 -7.48 3.57 -17.14
CA VAL A 86 -7.16 2.15 -16.98
C VAL A 86 -7.52 1.41 -18.26
N LEU A 87 -6.53 0.75 -18.87
CA LEU A 87 -6.66 0.11 -20.18
C LEU A 87 -7.63 -1.08 -20.21
N CYS A 88 -7.86 -1.75 -19.07
CA CYS A 88 -8.68 -2.97 -19.05
C CYS A 88 -10.18 -2.70 -19.25
N HIS A 89 -10.73 -1.70 -18.56
CA HIS A 89 -12.18 -1.40 -18.58
C HIS A 89 -12.48 0.09 -18.79
N GLY A 90 -11.48 0.89 -19.16
CA GLY A 90 -11.64 2.30 -19.51
C GLY A 90 -11.98 3.21 -18.32
N SER A 91 -11.78 2.76 -17.08
CA SER A 91 -11.98 3.60 -15.89
C SER A 91 -11.07 4.81 -15.94
N GLN A 92 -11.64 6.00 -15.77
CA GLN A 92 -10.97 7.28 -15.83
C GLN A 92 -10.90 7.90 -14.44
N TYR A 93 -9.72 8.39 -14.09
CA TYR A 93 -9.47 9.10 -12.85
C TYR A 93 -8.98 10.51 -13.14
N ASN A 94 -9.40 11.48 -12.32
CA ASN A 94 -8.90 12.84 -12.43
C ASN A 94 -7.42 12.90 -12.00
N ASN A 95 -6.82 14.08 -12.13
CA ASN A 95 -5.41 14.31 -11.75
C ASN A 95 -5.12 13.99 -10.29
N GLN A 96 -6.15 13.94 -9.44
CA GLN A 96 -6.06 13.61 -8.03
C GLN A 96 -6.33 12.13 -7.73
N GLY A 97 -6.59 11.29 -8.74
CA GLY A 97 -6.89 9.87 -8.57
C GLY A 97 -8.32 9.58 -8.12
N ARG A 98 -9.24 10.55 -8.21
CA ARG A 98 -10.67 10.34 -8.00
C ARG A 98 -11.30 9.76 -9.27
N VAL A 99 -12.17 8.76 -9.13
CA VAL A 99 -12.93 8.22 -10.26
C VAL A 99 -13.81 9.32 -10.86
N VAL A 100 -13.71 9.47 -12.18
CA VAL A 100 -14.55 10.38 -12.98
C VAL A 100 -15.55 9.58 -13.81
N ARG A 101 -15.11 8.44 -14.38
CA ARG A 101 -15.93 7.64 -15.30
C ARG A 101 -15.48 6.18 -15.28
N GLY A 102 -16.39 5.26 -15.58
CA GLY A 102 -16.11 3.84 -15.75
C GLY A 102 -16.55 3.00 -14.54
N PRO A 103 -16.36 1.68 -14.60
CA PRO A 103 -16.93 0.74 -13.64
C PRO A 103 -16.23 0.71 -12.27
N ALA A 104 -15.19 1.51 -12.05
CA ALA A 104 -14.47 1.52 -10.77
C ALA A 104 -15.36 2.09 -9.64
N PRO A 105 -15.60 1.32 -8.56
CA PRO A 105 -16.46 1.77 -7.47
C PRO A 105 -15.79 2.78 -6.53
N LEU A 106 -14.45 2.78 -6.46
CA LEU A 106 -13.67 3.54 -5.48
C LEU A 106 -12.49 4.26 -6.13
N SER A 107 -12.11 5.39 -5.51
CA SER A 107 -10.96 6.20 -5.91
C SER A 107 -9.63 5.56 -5.50
N LEU A 108 -8.55 5.91 -6.19
CA LEU A 108 -7.20 5.41 -5.89
C LEU A 108 -6.79 5.74 -4.45
N ALA A 109 -6.07 4.84 -3.79
CA ALA A 109 -5.64 5.04 -2.39
C ALA A 109 -4.53 6.09 -2.30
N LEU A 110 -4.28 6.64 -1.11
CA LEU A 110 -3.30 7.72 -0.90
C LEU A 110 -2.32 7.38 0.21
N ALA A 111 -1.10 7.91 0.11
CA ALA A 111 0.01 7.79 1.06
C ALA A 111 0.67 9.15 1.12
N HIS A 112 1.23 9.46 2.28
CA HIS A 112 2.15 10.56 2.41
C HIS A 112 3.48 10.17 1.77
N CYS A 113 4.07 11.13 1.06
CA CYS A 113 5.42 11.03 0.52
C CYS A 113 6.27 11.99 1.34
N ASP A 114 7.24 11.45 2.06
CA ASP A 114 8.22 12.23 2.82
C ASP A 114 9.62 11.98 2.26
N VAL A 115 10.56 12.86 2.59
CA VAL A 115 11.97 12.73 2.24
C VAL A 115 12.77 12.57 3.52
N ASP A 116 13.21 11.34 3.79
CA ASP A 116 14.06 11.01 4.94
C ASP A 116 15.46 10.63 4.45
N GLU A 117 16.48 11.25 5.02
CA GLU A 117 17.90 11.09 4.59
C GLU A 117 18.14 11.23 3.07
N GLY A 118 17.31 12.02 2.39
CA GLY A 118 17.36 12.21 0.93
C GLY A 118 16.71 11.09 0.11
N LYS A 119 16.20 10.04 0.76
CA LYS A 119 15.40 8.97 0.16
C LYS A 119 13.91 9.32 0.23
N VAL A 120 13.17 8.85 -0.75
CA VAL A 120 11.70 8.99 -0.74
C VAL A 120 11.09 7.88 0.12
N VAL A 121 10.26 8.25 1.08
CA VAL A 121 9.60 7.33 2.01
C VAL A 121 8.08 7.49 1.91
N PHE A 122 7.35 6.38 1.84
CA PHE A 122 5.90 6.37 1.82
C PHE A 122 5.32 5.98 3.18
N VAL A 123 4.44 6.83 3.71
CA VAL A 123 3.72 6.60 4.98
C VAL A 123 2.23 6.40 4.68
N PRO A 124 1.55 5.41 5.29
CA PRO A 124 0.13 5.19 5.07
C PRO A 124 -0.72 6.44 5.36
N TRP A 125 -1.63 6.80 4.45
CA TRP A 125 -2.60 7.86 4.69
C TRP A 125 -3.78 7.30 5.48
N VAL A 126 -3.90 7.72 6.74
CA VAL A 126 -5.00 7.33 7.64
C VAL A 126 -5.95 8.49 7.93
N GLU A 127 -5.63 9.69 7.46
CA GLU A 127 -6.43 10.89 7.63
C GLU A 127 -7.60 10.95 6.63
N THR A 128 -8.52 11.90 6.80
CA THR A 128 -9.64 12.14 5.89
C THR A 128 -9.15 12.36 4.44
N ASP A 129 -9.81 11.73 3.47
CA ASP A 129 -9.50 11.93 2.06
C ASP A 129 -9.97 13.32 1.62
N PHE A 130 -9.03 14.22 1.34
CA PHE A 130 -9.34 15.59 0.91
C PHE A 130 -10.11 15.68 -0.42
N ARG A 131 -10.21 14.60 -1.20
CA ARG A 131 -10.91 14.59 -2.50
C ARG A 131 -12.42 14.36 -2.35
N THR A 132 -12.82 13.65 -1.31
CA THR A 132 -14.21 13.26 -1.04
C THR A 132 -14.74 13.85 0.27
N GLY A 133 -13.85 14.21 1.20
CA GLY A 133 -14.21 14.63 2.56
C GLY A 133 -14.60 13.47 3.47
N GLU A 134 -14.41 12.23 3.03
CA GLU A 134 -14.81 11.01 3.75
C GLU A 134 -13.60 10.27 4.33
N ALA A 135 -13.86 9.28 5.19
CA ALA A 135 -12.83 8.41 5.72
C ALA A 135 -12.19 7.58 4.58
N PRO A 136 -10.87 7.33 4.64
CA PRO A 136 -10.17 6.52 3.64
C PRO A 136 -10.65 5.07 3.67
N TRP A 137 -11.04 4.52 2.52
CA TRP A 137 -11.56 3.15 2.43
C TRP A 137 -10.49 2.06 2.54
N TRP A 138 -9.21 2.45 2.49
CA TRP A 138 -8.04 1.56 2.49
C TRP A 138 -7.32 1.46 3.84
N ALA A 139 -7.78 2.20 4.85
CA ALA A 139 -7.20 2.23 6.19
C ALA A 139 -7.60 0.99 7.02
#